data_AF-A0A0M5IZ75-F1
#
_entry.id   AF-A0A0M5IZ75-F1
#
_cell.length_a   1.000
_cell.length_b   1.000
_cell.length_c   1.000
_cell.angle_alpha   90.00
_cell.angle_beta   90.00
_cell.angle_gamma   90.00
#
_symmetry.space_group_name_H-M   'P 1'
#
loop_
_entity.id
_entity.type
_entity.pdbx_description
1 polymer ?
#
loop_
_entity_poly.entity_id
_entity_poly.type
_entity_poly.pdbx_seq_one_letter_code
_entity_poly.pdbx_strand_id
1 'polypeptide(L)'
;MVEVAVETRCGKTVSEQPTEIFERKEAIHGAMGQFLERYSSFEKITVYYNALDEPGRGLAGVYLSLLGTSVEDADSGQVGRGNRVNGLISLNRPLGTEAAAGKNPVSHIGKIYNVLAHNLAREIYERIEGVREVYVLLLSRIGTPIDHPVAAVARILPSEEMPAGEISRGIQEIFAGAFSGLDDFCLRLGRGEYPVC
;
A
#
# COMPACT_ATOMS: atom_id res chain seq x y z
N MET A 1 -6.66 -15.61 -7.23
CA MET A 1 -8.01 -15.06 -7.03
C MET A 1 -7.87 -13.58 -6.72
N VAL A 2 -8.71 -12.74 -7.32
CA VAL A 2 -8.84 -11.32 -7.01
C VAL A 2 -10.32 -11.06 -6.73
N GLU A 3 -10.61 -10.42 -5.61
CA GLU A 3 -11.97 -10.01 -5.27
C GLU A 3 -12.01 -8.49 -5.16
N VAL A 4 -12.99 -7.87 -5.81
CA VAL A 4 -13.13 -6.43 -5.86
C VAL A 4 -14.54 -6.06 -5.44
N ALA A 5 -14.65 -5.23 -4.42
CA ALA A 5 -15.89 -4.56 -4.05
C ALA A 5 -15.78 -3.08 -4.44
N VAL A 6 -16.66 -2.63 -5.33
CA VAL A 6 -16.76 -1.22 -5.74
C VAL A 6 -18.22 -0.84 -5.79
N GLU A 7 -18.57 0.14 -4.98
CA GLU A 7 -19.89 0.74 -5.04
C GLU A 7 -20.14 1.40 -6.38
N THR A 8 -21.36 1.25 -6.87
CA THR A 8 -21.79 1.95 -8.07
C THR A 8 -22.46 3.24 -7.67
N ARG A 9 -21.86 4.36 -8.05
CA ARG A 9 -22.49 5.66 -7.86
C ARG A 9 -23.74 5.77 -8.73
N CYS A 10 -24.87 6.10 -8.12
CA CYS A 10 -26.11 6.43 -8.82
C CYS A 10 -25.90 7.66 -9.73
N GLY A 11 -26.43 7.60 -10.95
CA GLY A 11 -26.44 8.72 -11.89
C GLY A 11 -27.19 9.96 -11.38
N LYS A 12 -26.96 11.12 -12.02
CA LYS A 12 -27.62 12.40 -11.66
C LYS A 12 -29.11 12.48 -12.00
N THR A 13 -29.69 11.45 -12.62
CA THR A 13 -31.07 11.44 -13.12
C THR A 13 -31.83 10.23 -12.59
N VAL A 14 -33.12 10.45 -12.29
CA VAL A 14 -34.06 9.57 -11.55
C VAL A 14 -34.41 8.25 -12.28
N SER A 15 -33.76 7.93 -13.41
CA SER A 15 -34.23 6.91 -14.36
C SER A 15 -33.26 5.74 -14.66
N GLU A 16 -32.16 5.57 -13.92
CA GLU A 16 -31.25 4.44 -14.18
C GLU A 16 -31.95 3.11 -13.91
N GLN A 17 -32.03 2.26 -14.94
CA GLN A 17 -32.60 0.92 -14.82
C GLN A 17 -31.54 -0.03 -14.25
N PRO A 18 -31.92 -1.01 -13.40
CA PRO A 18 -30.99 -2.02 -12.90
C PRO A 18 -30.18 -2.72 -14.01
N THR A 19 -30.78 -2.95 -15.17
CA THR A 19 -30.12 -3.54 -16.33
C THR A 19 -28.94 -2.71 -16.84
N GLU A 20 -29.10 -1.39 -16.96
CA GLU A 20 -28.03 -0.49 -17.40
C GLU A 20 -26.85 -0.47 -16.41
N ILE A 21 -27.15 -0.62 -15.12
CA ILE A 21 -26.14 -0.70 -14.07
C ILE A 21 -25.35 -2.01 -14.20
N PHE A 22 -26.03 -3.14 -14.40
CA PHE A 22 -25.36 -4.43 -14.60
C PHE A 22 -24.53 -4.46 -15.89
N GLU A 23 -25.00 -3.85 -16.98
CA GLU A 23 -24.20 -3.72 -18.23
C GLU A 23 -22.90 -2.95 -18.01
N ARG A 24 -22.96 -1.85 -17.25
CA ARG A 24 -21.74 -1.12 -16.84
C ARG A 24 -20.83 -1.97 -15.97
N LYS A 25 -21.40 -2.72 -15.02
CA LYS A 25 -20.62 -3.61 -14.14
C LYS A 25 -19.91 -4.71 -14.92
N GLU A 26 -20.57 -5.30 -15.91
CA GLU A 26 -19.95 -6.28 -16.82
C GLU A 26 -18.81 -5.66 -17.65
N ALA A 27 -18.99 -4.43 -18.15
CA ALA A 27 -17.92 -3.72 -18.86
C ALA A 27 -16.69 -3.48 -17.95
N ILE A 28 -16.92 -3.12 -16.69
CA ILE A 28 -15.85 -2.95 -15.67
C ILE A 28 -15.19 -4.30 -15.37
N HIS A 29 -15.96 -5.37 -15.19
CA HIS A 29 -15.43 -6.72 -14.94
C HIS A 29 -14.56 -7.21 -16.10
N GLY A 30 -15.00 -6.98 -17.34
CA GLY A 30 -14.22 -7.25 -18.55
C GLY A 30 -12.92 -6.45 -18.59
N ALA A 31 -12.96 -5.16 -18.26
CA ALA A 31 -11.77 -4.31 -18.19
C ALA A 31 -10.78 -4.76 -17.09
N MET A 32 -11.28 -5.23 -15.95
CA MET A 32 -10.45 -5.84 -14.90
C MET A 32 -9.76 -7.10 -15.42
N GLY A 33 -10.48 -7.96 -16.14
CA GLY A 33 -9.93 -9.15 -16.79
C GLY A 33 -8.79 -8.81 -17.74
N GLN A 34 -9.02 -7.87 -18.66
CA GLN A 34 -8.01 -7.39 -19.62
C GLN A 34 -6.78 -6.79 -18.92
N PHE A 35 -6.98 -5.98 -17.87
CA PHE A 35 -5.88 -5.42 -17.10
C PHE A 35 -4.99 -6.50 -16.48
N LEU A 36 -5.58 -7.62 -16.06
CA LEU A 36 -4.86 -8.70 -15.40
C LEU A 36 -4.07 -9.61 -16.34
N GLU A 37 -4.38 -9.60 -17.65
CA GLU A 37 -3.64 -10.38 -18.67
C GLU A 37 -2.15 -10.05 -18.72
N ARG A 38 -1.76 -8.87 -18.24
CA ARG A 38 -0.35 -8.45 -18.18
C ARG A 38 0.48 -9.19 -17.12
N TYR A 39 -0.15 -9.91 -16.20
CA TYR A 39 0.53 -10.61 -15.11
C TYR A 39 0.62 -12.11 -15.40
N SER A 40 1.78 -12.55 -15.90
CA SER A 40 2.05 -13.95 -16.26
C SER A 40 2.55 -14.83 -15.12
N SER A 41 2.81 -14.25 -13.94
CA SER A 41 3.37 -14.98 -12.78
C SER A 41 2.38 -15.94 -12.10
N PHE A 42 1.11 -15.95 -12.53
CA PHE A 42 0.06 -16.79 -11.98
C PHE A 42 -0.52 -17.66 -13.08
N GLU A 43 -0.70 -18.97 -12.82
CA GLU A 43 -1.29 -19.89 -13.80
C GLU A 43 -2.72 -19.50 -14.20
N LYS A 44 -3.52 -19.03 -13.23
CA LYS A 44 -4.89 -18.59 -13.45
C LYS A 44 -5.27 -17.48 -12.47
N ILE A 45 -5.85 -16.40 -13.00
CA ILE A 45 -6.41 -15.31 -12.20
C ILE A 45 -7.93 -15.28 -12.42
N THR A 46 -8.69 -15.64 -11.39
CA THR A 46 -10.15 -15.45 -11.37
C THR A 46 -10.48 -14.16 -10.66
N VAL A 47 -11.31 -13.31 -11.28
CA VAL A 47 -11.82 -12.06 -10.71
C VAL A 47 -13.27 -12.24 -10.27
N TYR A 48 -13.54 -11.93 -9.00
CA TYR A 48 -14.89 -11.77 -8.47
C TYR A 48 -15.15 -10.28 -8.27
N TYR A 49 -16.23 -9.76 -8.87
CA TYR A 49 -16.59 -8.35 -8.79
C TYR A 49 -17.95 -8.22 -8.13
N ASN A 50 -18.03 -7.49 -7.02
CA ASN A 50 -19.23 -7.29 -6.20
C ASN A 50 -20.03 -8.59 -5.99
N ALA A 51 -19.41 -9.56 -5.32
CA ALA A 51 -19.95 -10.92 -5.20
C ALA A 51 -21.34 -11.03 -4.54
N LEU A 52 -21.83 -9.96 -3.90
CA LEU A 52 -23.17 -9.88 -3.31
C LEU A 52 -24.23 -9.29 -4.25
N ASP A 53 -23.85 -8.82 -5.45
CA ASP A 53 -24.82 -8.38 -6.44
C ASP A 53 -25.69 -9.57 -6.90
N GLU A 54 -26.99 -9.35 -7.04
CA GLU A 54 -27.97 -10.37 -7.41
C GLU A 54 -28.91 -9.84 -8.52
N PRO A 55 -28.66 -10.20 -9.79
CA PRO A 55 -29.55 -9.86 -10.89
C PRO A 55 -30.98 -10.36 -10.63
N GLY A 56 -31.97 -9.57 -11.02
CA GLY A 56 -33.40 -9.90 -10.84
C GLY A 56 -34.02 -9.39 -9.54
N ARG A 57 -33.23 -8.87 -8.59
CA ARG A 57 -33.73 -8.18 -7.38
C ARG A 57 -33.96 -6.67 -7.55
N GLY A 58 -33.91 -6.17 -8.77
CA GLY A 58 -33.98 -4.74 -9.05
C GLY A 58 -32.80 -4.00 -8.40
N LEU A 59 -33.04 -2.78 -7.89
CA LEU A 59 -31.99 -1.98 -7.24
C LEU A 59 -31.47 -2.60 -5.93
N ALA A 60 -32.28 -3.40 -5.25
CA ALA A 60 -31.87 -4.07 -4.00
C ALA A 60 -30.82 -5.18 -4.23
N GLY A 61 -30.62 -5.60 -5.48
CA GLY A 61 -29.59 -6.58 -5.85
C GLY A 61 -28.27 -5.94 -6.28
N VAL A 62 -28.03 -4.66 -6.00
CA VAL A 62 -26.87 -3.94 -6.52
C VAL A 62 -26.21 -3.15 -5.39
N TYR A 63 -24.89 -3.28 -5.25
CA TYR A 63 -24.13 -2.41 -4.35
C TYR A 63 -24.06 -0.98 -4.91
N LEU A 64 -24.98 -0.13 -4.46
CA LEU A 64 -25.22 1.23 -4.94
C LEU A 64 -24.94 2.26 -3.84
N SER A 65 -24.45 3.43 -4.24
CA SER A 65 -24.33 4.59 -3.36
C SER A 65 -24.60 5.91 -4.08
N LEU A 66 -25.01 6.94 -3.36
CA LEU A 66 -25.22 8.29 -3.87
C LEU A 66 -23.91 9.08 -3.97
N LEU A 67 -23.08 8.96 -2.94
CA LEU A 67 -21.82 9.69 -2.75
C LEU A 67 -20.62 8.93 -3.33
N GLY A 68 -20.76 7.63 -3.63
CA GLY A 68 -19.64 6.78 -4.06
C GLY A 68 -18.79 6.28 -2.89
N THR A 69 -19.35 6.25 -1.68
CA THR A 69 -18.68 5.69 -0.50
C THR A 69 -19.67 5.02 0.46
N SER A 70 -19.31 3.85 0.99
CA SER A 70 -20.15 3.07 1.91
C SER A 70 -20.38 3.74 3.25
N VAL A 71 -19.58 4.75 3.57
CA VAL A 71 -19.75 5.60 4.76
C VAL A 71 -21.13 6.27 4.79
N GLU A 72 -21.80 6.42 3.64
CA GLU A 72 -23.17 6.93 3.61
C GLU A 72 -24.21 5.95 4.19
N ASP A 73 -23.91 4.65 4.19
CA ASP A 73 -24.81 3.57 4.61
C ASP A 73 -24.20 2.74 5.76
N ALA A 74 -24.01 3.43 6.90
CA ALA A 74 -23.61 2.88 8.20
C ALA A 74 -22.17 2.35 8.35
N ASP A 75 -21.34 2.32 7.30
CA ASP A 75 -19.91 2.01 7.46
C ASP A 75 -19.16 3.14 8.20
N SER A 76 -18.13 2.75 8.95
CA SER A 76 -17.28 3.68 9.68
C SER A 76 -15.80 3.44 9.39
N GLY A 77 -15.01 4.51 9.42
CA GLY A 77 -13.56 4.48 9.21
C GLY A 77 -12.79 4.87 10.46
N GLN A 78 -11.63 4.25 10.67
CA GLN A 78 -10.71 4.62 11.74
C GLN A 78 -9.27 4.69 11.20
N VAL A 79 -8.53 5.73 11.62
CA VAL A 79 -7.11 5.90 11.29
C VAL A 79 -6.32 4.65 11.72
N GLY A 80 -5.49 4.14 10.81
CA GLY A 80 -4.65 2.96 11.06
C GLY A 80 -5.33 1.61 10.84
N ARG A 81 -6.60 1.56 10.40
CA ARG A 81 -7.32 0.31 10.07
C ARG A 81 -7.27 -0.11 8.60
N GLY A 82 -6.59 0.67 7.74
CA GLY A 82 -6.45 0.38 6.31
C GLY A 82 -5.04 -0.04 5.92
N ASN A 83 -4.61 0.42 4.75
CA ASN A 83 -3.29 0.17 4.19
C ASN A 83 -2.13 0.66 5.09
N ARG A 84 -0.94 0.09 4.87
CA ARG A 84 0.32 0.62 5.41
C ARG A 84 0.90 1.66 4.43
N VAL A 85 2.06 2.23 4.77
CA VAL A 85 2.75 3.26 3.95
C VAL A 85 3.11 2.81 2.52
N ASN A 86 3.09 1.50 2.25
CA ASN A 86 3.29 0.92 0.90
C ASN A 86 1.98 0.72 0.12
N GLY A 87 0.84 1.16 0.66
CA GLY A 87 -0.47 1.02 0.02
C GLY A 87 -1.13 -0.35 0.15
N LEU A 88 -0.57 -1.28 0.95
CA LEU A 88 -1.06 -2.66 1.06
C LEU A 88 -1.26 -3.11 2.51
N ILE A 89 -2.09 -4.14 2.68
CA ILE A 89 -2.18 -4.97 3.90
C ILE A 89 -1.60 -6.34 3.56
N SER A 90 -0.31 -6.54 3.80
CA SER A 90 0.41 -7.76 3.39
C SER A 90 0.54 -8.77 4.53
N LEU A 91 -0.38 -9.73 4.64
CA LEU A 91 -0.38 -10.74 5.71
C LEU A 91 0.88 -11.63 5.75
N ASN A 92 1.56 -11.78 4.61
CA ASN A 92 2.75 -12.62 4.47
C ASN A 92 4.08 -11.85 4.61
N ARG A 93 4.04 -10.58 5.02
CA ARG A 93 5.23 -9.72 5.15
C ARG A 93 5.30 -9.12 6.56
N PRO A 94 6.49 -8.77 7.07
CA PRO A 94 6.61 -7.99 8.29
C PRO A 94 5.93 -6.62 8.13
N LEU A 95 5.12 -6.23 9.12
CA LEU A 95 4.36 -4.98 9.10
C LEU A 95 4.57 -4.22 10.42
N GLY A 96 4.72 -2.90 10.31
CA GLY A 96 4.60 -2.00 11.46
C GLY A 96 3.15 -1.84 11.89
N THR A 97 2.91 -1.73 13.20
CA THR A 97 1.57 -1.55 13.78
C THR A 97 1.13 -0.08 13.86
N GLU A 98 2.08 0.86 13.75
CA GLU A 98 1.82 2.29 13.83
C GLU A 98 1.01 2.82 12.64
N ALA A 99 0.07 3.72 12.94
CA ALA A 99 -0.60 4.51 11.92
C ALA A 99 0.27 5.72 11.54
N ALA A 100 0.59 5.85 10.25
CA ALA A 100 1.38 6.97 9.74
C ALA A 100 0.52 8.22 9.47
N ALA A 101 -0.72 8.04 9.02
CA ALA A 101 -1.65 9.13 8.73
C ALA A 101 -1.94 9.98 9.99
N GLY A 102 -1.98 11.30 9.82
CA GLY A 102 -2.25 12.27 10.90
C GLY A 102 -1.09 12.52 11.88
N LYS A 103 -0.02 11.72 11.86
CA LYS A 103 1.15 11.92 12.73
C LYS A 103 2.09 13.02 12.19
N ASN A 104 2.79 13.69 13.09
CA ASN A 104 3.72 14.78 12.77
C ASN A 104 4.90 14.25 11.91
N PRO A 105 5.14 14.80 10.70
CA PRO A 105 6.23 14.36 9.81
C PRO A 105 7.63 14.77 10.27
N VAL A 106 7.77 15.60 11.31
CA VAL A 106 9.05 16.12 11.80
C VAL A 106 9.59 15.32 12.99
N SER A 107 8.73 14.86 13.89
CA SER A 107 9.18 14.24 15.14
C SER A 107 8.58 12.86 15.44
N HIS A 108 7.49 12.47 14.78
CA HIS A 108 6.83 11.21 15.09
C HIS A 108 7.49 10.04 14.35
N ILE A 109 8.35 9.30 15.05
CA ILE A 109 9.11 8.16 14.49
C ILE A 109 8.22 7.14 13.77
N GLY A 110 7.01 6.86 14.27
CA GLY A 110 6.10 5.91 13.64
C GLY A 110 5.70 6.28 12.22
N LYS A 111 5.69 7.57 11.86
CA LYS A 111 5.46 8.02 10.48
C LYS A 111 6.75 8.03 9.70
N ILE A 112 7.77 8.70 10.23
CA ILE A 112 9.05 8.91 9.56
C ILE A 112 9.71 7.57 9.24
N TYR A 113 9.86 6.69 10.22
CA TYR A 113 10.57 5.42 10.06
C TYR A 113 9.82 4.40 9.21
N ASN A 114 8.48 4.38 9.23
CA ASN A 114 7.74 3.48 8.35
C ASN A 114 7.95 3.89 6.88
N VAL A 115 7.81 5.18 6.55
CA VAL A 115 8.03 5.67 5.18
C VAL A 115 9.49 5.51 4.78
N LEU A 116 10.42 5.89 5.67
CA LEU A 116 11.86 5.78 5.43
C LEU A 116 12.29 4.32 5.21
N ALA A 117 11.83 3.39 6.06
CA ALA A 117 12.15 1.97 5.90
C ALA A 117 11.64 1.41 4.57
N HIS A 118 10.45 1.81 4.12
CA HIS A 118 9.94 1.38 2.82
C HIS A 118 10.79 1.92 1.66
N ASN A 119 11.21 3.18 1.72
CA ASN A 119 12.10 3.79 0.71
C ASN A 119 13.48 3.16 0.72
N LEU A 120 14.07 2.95 1.89
CA LEU A 120 15.36 2.28 2.05
C LEU A 120 15.32 0.85 1.49
N ALA A 121 14.26 0.10 1.76
CA ALA A 121 14.11 -1.25 1.23
C ALA A 121 14.07 -1.25 -0.31
N ARG A 122 13.37 -0.28 -0.92
CA ARG A 122 13.35 -0.09 -2.37
C ARG A 122 14.72 0.29 -2.92
N GLU A 123 15.38 1.25 -2.30
CA GLU A 123 16.69 1.72 -2.75
C GLU A 123 17.77 0.62 -2.67
N ILE A 124 17.77 -0.18 -1.61
CA ILE A 124 18.64 -1.36 -1.49
C ILE A 124 18.32 -2.36 -2.61
N TYR A 125 17.05 -2.66 -2.85
CA TYR A 125 16.63 -3.59 -3.90
C TYR A 125 17.03 -3.13 -5.31
N GLU A 126 16.95 -1.82 -5.57
CA GLU A 126 17.30 -1.24 -6.87
C GLU A 126 18.81 -1.10 -7.10
N ARG A 127 19.60 -0.86 -6.04
CA ARG A 127 21.05 -0.62 -6.14
C ARG A 127 21.90 -1.87 -5.99
N ILE A 128 21.41 -2.88 -5.27
CA ILE A 128 22.17 -4.12 -5.02
C ILE A 128 21.57 -5.22 -5.89
N GLU A 129 22.30 -5.57 -6.96
CA GLU A 129 21.94 -6.65 -7.86
C GLU A 129 21.92 -8.01 -7.13
N GLY A 130 21.15 -8.97 -7.62
CA GLY A 130 21.08 -10.31 -7.04
C GLY A 130 20.28 -10.39 -5.72
N VAL A 131 19.50 -9.37 -5.38
CA VAL A 131 18.60 -9.41 -4.23
C VAL A 131 17.18 -9.77 -4.66
N ARG A 132 16.59 -10.77 -3.99
CA ARG A 132 15.20 -11.18 -4.21
C ARG A 132 14.23 -10.46 -3.28
N GLU A 133 14.59 -10.30 -2.00
CA GLU A 133 13.77 -9.58 -1.03
C GLU A 133 14.62 -8.72 -0.09
N VAL A 134 14.09 -7.57 0.30
CA VAL A 134 14.68 -6.66 1.27
C VAL A 134 13.64 -6.29 2.33
N TYR A 135 14.04 -6.35 3.59
CA TYR A 135 13.25 -5.88 4.71
C TYR A 135 14.08 -4.92 5.54
N VAL A 136 13.58 -3.71 5.78
CA VAL A 136 14.23 -2.72 6.63
C VAL A 136 13.42 -2.56 7.91
N LEU A 137 14.09 -2.68 9.05
CA LEU A 137 13.53 -2.44 10.37
C LEU A 137 14.32 -1.31 11.04
N LEU A 138 13.61 -0.26 11.44
CA LEU A 138 14.18 0.87 12.15
C LEU A 138 13.56 0.95 13.54
N LEU A 139 14.41 1.04 14.56
CA LEU A 139 14.00 1.14 15.95
C LEU A 139 14.63 2.39 16.56
N SER A 140 13.81 3.22 17.20
CA SER A 140 14.25 4.39 17.95
C SER A 140 13.76 4.30 19.39
N ARG A 141 14.44 5.00 20.29
CA ARG A 141 14.04 5.16 21.69
C ARG A 141 13.48 6.56 21.87
N ILE A 142 12.36 6.68 22.57
CA ILE A 142 11.79 8.00 22.85
C ILE A 142 12.84 8.92 23.51
N GLY A 143 12.93 10.16 23.02
CA GLY A 143 13.91 11.14 23.48
C GLY A 143 15.30 11.06 22.82
N THR A 144 15.55 10.12 21.91
CA THR A 144 16.75 10.16 21.06
C THR A 144 16.49 10.96 19.78
N PRO A 145 17.52 11.60 19.19
CA PRO A 145 17.42 12.20 17.87
C PRO A 145 16.90 11.19 16.83
N ILE A 146 16.09 11.66 15.88
CA ILE A 146 15.44 10.81 14.87
C ILE A 146 16.43 10.22 13.85
N ASP A 147 17.59 10.83 13.68
CA ASP A 147 18.71 10.39 12.85
C ASP A 147 19.64 9.40 13.59
N HIS A 148 19.40 9.15 14.88
CA HIS A 148 20.18 8.23 15.72
C HIS A 148 19.30 7.05 16.19
N PRO A 149 18.93 6.12 15.29
CA PRO A 149 18.16 4.94 15.68
C PRO A 149 18.97 4.05 16.63
N VAL A 150 18.27 3.38 17.55
CA VAL A 150 18.85 2.31 18.38
C VAL A 150 19.27 1.12 17.51
N ALA A 151 18.50 0.85 16.45
CA ALA A 151 18.86 -0.14 15.45
C ALA A 151 18.33 0.24 14.07
N ALA A 152 19.16 0.05 13.05
CA ALA A 152 18.79 0.05 11.64
C ALA A 152 19.22 -1.28 11.04
N VAL A 153 18.26 -2.13 10.68
CA VAL A 153 18.51 -3.51 10.26
C VAL A 153 17.94 -3.73 8.87
N ALA A 154 18.79 -4.16 7.93
CA ALA A 154 18.35 -4.71 6.66
C ALA A 154 18.44 -6.25 6.71
N ARG A 155 17.35 -6.94 6.38
CA ARG A 155 17.36 -8.38 6.12
C ARG A 155 17.24 -8.60 4.63
N ILE A 156 18.17 -9.36 4.07
CA ILE A 156 18.30 -9.59 2.64
C ILE A 156 18.07 -11.06 2.35
N LEU A 157 17.26 -11.35 1.35
CA LEU A 157 17.14 -12.66 0.75
C LEU A 157 17.76 -12.58 -0.65
N PRO A 158 18.99 -13.08 -0.85
CA PRO A 158 19.62 -13.03 -2.15
C PRO A 158 18.99 -14.05 -3.12
N SER A 159 19.14 -13.83 -4.42
CA SER A 159 18.74 -14.77 -5.47
C SER A 159 19.76 -15.89 -5.67
N GLU A 160 21.03 -15.60 -5.40
CA GLU A 160 22.17 -16.53 -5.51
C GLU A 160 23.15 -16.30 -4.35
N GLU A 161 24.21 -17.11 -4.25
CA GLU A 161 25.25 -16.86 -3.24
C GLU A 161 25.99 -15.56 -3.56
N MET A 162 26.03 -14.65 -2.59
CA MET A 162 26.65 -13.33 -2.74
C MET A 162 27.64 -13.05 -1.59
N PRO A 163 28.76 -12.35 -1.85
CA PRO A 163 29.68 -11.95 -0.80
C PRO A 163 29.04 -10.99 0.21
N ALA A 164 28.85 -11.46 1.45
CA ALA A 164 28.17 -10.69 2.51
C ALA A 164 28.83 -9.32 2.80
N GLY A 165 30.16 -9.21 2.64
CA GLY A 165 30.90 -7.98 2.89
C GLY A 165 30.55 -6.84 1.93
N GLU A 166 30.37 -7.15 0.65
CA GLU A 166 30.04 -6.15 -0.37
C GLU A 166 28.61 -5.63 -0.19
N ILE A 167 27.66 -6.54 0.02
CA ILE A 167 26.26 -6.20 0.34
C ILE A 167 26.20 -5.31 1.58
N SER A 168 26.90 -5.71 2.65
CA SER A 168 26.87 -4.98 3.92
C SER A 168 27.37 -3.55 3.77
N ARG A 169 28.45 -3.35 3.01
CA ARG A 169 28.99 -2.01 2.74
C ARG A 169 28.01 -1.15 1.95
N GLY A 170 27.42 -1.69 0.88
CA GLY A 170 26.43 -0.96 0.08
C GLY A 170 25.21 -0.54 0.90
N ILE A 171 24.71 -1.43 1.76
CA ILE A 171 23.60 -1.12 2.68
C ILE A 171 23.99 -0.03 3.68
N GLN A 172 25.19 -0.11 4.26
CA GLN A 172 25.68 0.88 5.22
C GLN A 172 25.80 2.27 4.58
N GLU A 173 26.26 2.37 3.35
CA GLU A 173 26.33 3.62 2.59
C GLU A 173 24.94 4.21 2.34
N ILE A 174 23.97 3.37 1.95
CA ILE A 174 22.57 3.80 1.75
C ILE A 174 21.97 4.31 3.07
N PHE A 175 22.15 3.58 4.17
CA PHE A 175 21.66 4.01 5.48
C PHE A 175 22.30 5.34 5.93
N ALA A 176 23.62 5.47 5.81
CA ALA A 176 24.32 6.71 6.17
C ALA A 176 23.83 7.91 5.34
N GLY A 177 23.64 7.73 4.04
CA GLY A 177 23.07 8.74 3.15
C GLY A 177 21.66 9.15 3.58
N ALA A 178 20.81 8.17 3.90
CA ALA A 178 19.43 8.44 4.33
C ALA A 178 19.33 9.19 5.67
N PHE A 179 20.14 8.81 6.66
CA PHE A 179 20.14 9.48 7.97
C PHE A 179 20.79 10.86 7.92
N SER A 180 21.83 11.06 7.11
CA SER A 180 22.41 12.40 6.91
C SER A 180 21.47 13.37 6.17
N GLY A 181 20.59 12.85 5.30
CA GLY A 181 19.57 13.61 4.57
C GLY A 181 18.20 13.66 5.24
N LEU A 182 18.08 13.28 6.52
CA LEU A 182 16.79 13.04 7.16
C LEU A 182 15.92 14.30 7.29
N ASP A 183 16.52 15.48 7.45
CA ASP A 183 15.80 16.75 7.53
C ASP A 183 15.07 17.08 6.21
N ASP A 184 15.75 16.93 5.06
CA ASP A 184 15.13 17.09 3.74
C ASP A 184 14.02 16.06 3.53
N PHE A 185 14.27 14.81 3.92
CA PHE A 185 13.26 13.77 3.89
C PHE A 185 12.00 14.14 4.69
N CYS A 186 12.16 14.67 5.91
CA CYS A 186 11.04 15.11 6.74
C CYS A 186 10.28 16.29 6.12
N LEU A 187 10.97 17.23 5.47
CA LEU A 187 10.34 18.33 4.74
C LEU A 187 9.49 17.83 3.56
N ARG A 188 10.04 16.94 2.75
CA ARG A 188 9.33 16.31 1.62
C ARG A 188 8.14 15.47 2.07
N LEU A 189 8.29 14.75 3.19
CA LEU A 189 7.21 14.04 3.86
C LEU A 189 6.13 14.99 4.39
N GLY A 190 6.51 16.17 4.88
CA GLY A 190 5.58 17.22 5.28
C GLY A 190 4.81 17.84 4.11
N ARG A 191 5.42 17.88 2.93
CA ARG A 191 4.78 18.33 1.67
C ARG A 191 3.86 17.29 1.03
N GLY A 192 3.82 16.06 1.56
CA GLY A 192 2.99 14.98 1.03
C GLY A 192 3.57 14.30 -0.21
N GLU A 193 4.88 14.41 -0.43
CA GLU A 193 5.56 13.76 -1.56
C GLU A 193 5.64 12.23 -1.43
N TYR A 194 5.32 11.70 -0.24
CA TYR A 194 5.25 10.27 0.04
C TYR A 194 3.85 9.87 0.49
N PRO A 195 3.27 8.79 -0.08
CA PRO A 195 2.02 8.22 0.42
C PRO A 195 2.23 7.65 1.82
N VAL A 196 1.18 7.70 2.65
CA VAL A 196 1.21 7.23 4.06
C VAL A 196 0.21 6.10 4.34
N CYS A 197 -0.59 5.76 3.34
CA CYS A 197 -1.57 4.68 3.27
C CYS A 197 -2.03 4.53 1.81
#